data_AF-A0A819UIF7-F1
#
_entry.id   AF-A0A819UIF7-F1
#
_cell.length_a   1.000
_cell.length_b   1.000
_cell.length_c   1.000
_cell.angle_alpha   90.00
_cell.angle_beta   90.00
_cell.angle_gamma   90.00
#
_symmetry.space_group_name_H-M   'P 1'
#
loop_
_entity.id
_entity.type
_entity.pdbx_description
1 polymer ?
#
loop_
_entity_poly.entity_id
_entity_poly.type
_entity_poly.pdbx_seq_one_letter_code
_entity_poly.pdbx_strand_id
1 'polypeptide(L)' 'MPHGGINRAGKVKAQTPKVAPQEKSKQLTGRARRREQYAKRFTQTVASGDGIRRGPNSNYLRPASS' A
#
# COMPACT_ATOMS: atom_id res chain seq x y z
N MET A 1 19.47 -8.05 -34.38
CA MET A 1 18.69 -7.77 -33.15
C MET A 1 19.67 -7.73 -31.98
N PRO A 2 19.94 -6.58 -31.34
CA PRO A 2 20.88 -6.57 -30.24
C PRO A 2 20.25 -7.28 -29.02
N HIS A 3 20.75 -8.48 -28.72
CA HIS A 3 20.47 -9.19 -27.48
C HIS A 3 21.22 -8.50 -26.32
N GLY A 4 20.74 -8.66 -25.08
CA GLY A 4 21.16 -7.83 -23.94
C GLY A 4 22.65 -7.78 -23.70
N GLY A 5 23.25 -6.60 -23.84
CA GLY A 5 24.59 -6.27 -23.36
C GLY A 5 24.54 -5.42 -22.08
N ILE A 6 25.66 -5.35 -21.35
CA ILE A 6 25.88 -4.52 -20.15
C ILE A 6 25.37 -3.08 -20.30
N ASN A 7 25.34 -2.56 -21.52
CA ASN A 7 24.84 -1.25 -21.90
C ASN A 7 23.38 -0.94 -21.49
N ARG A 8 22.63 -1.92 -20.95
CA ARG A 8 21.26 -1.73 -20.42
C ARG A 8 21.19 -1.68 -18.89
N ALA A 9 22.32 -1.77 -18.19
CA ALA A 9 22.34 -1.65 -16.73
C ALA A 9 21.71 -0.32 -16.29
N GLY A 10 20.74 -0.38 -15.37
CA GLY A 10 20.04 0.81 -14.89
C GLY A 10 18.95 1.38 -15.81
N LYS A 11 18.74 0.85 -17.03
CA LYS A 11 17.74 1.35 -18.00
C LYS A 11 16.36 1.59 -17.38
N VAL A 12 15.85 0.61 -16.63
CA VAL A 12 14.48 0.67 -16.07
C VAL A 12 14.37 1.74 -14.98
N LYS A 13 15.39 1.86 -14.12
CA LYS A 13 15.40 2.87 -13.05
C LYS A 13 15.49 4.30 -13.61
N ALA A 14 16.15 4.48 -14.75
CA ALA A 14 16.19 5.76 -15.46
C ALA A 14 14.88 6.06 -16.22
N GLN A 15 14.19 5.02 -16.68
CA GLN A 15 12.92 5.16 -17.41
C GLN A 15 11.72 5.43 -16.48
N THR A 16 11.73 4.94 -15.24
CA THR A 16 10.61 5.18 -14.32
C THR A 16 10.46 6.67 -14.00
N PRO A 17 9.28 7.28 -14.21
CA PRO A 17 9.06 8.68 -13.90
C PRO A 17 9.31 8.94 -12.42
N LYS A 18 10.01 10.03 -12.11
CA LYS A 18 10.32 10.39 -10.73
C LYS A 18 9.06 10.97 -10.08
N VAL A 19 8.32 10.13 -9.38
CA VAL A 19 7.16 10.57 -8.58
C VAL A 19 7.64 11.13 -7.25
N ALA A 20 7.28 12.40 -6.97
CA ALA A 20 7.55 13.03 -5.69
C ALA A 20 6.70 12.38 -4.58
N PRO A 21 7.23 12.24 -3.35
CA PRO A 21 6.42 11.77 -2.24
C PRO A 21 5.31 12.78 -1.94
N GLN A 22 4.08 12.30 -1.79
CA GLN A 22 2.98 13.13 -1.29
C GLN A 22 3.24 13.56 0.15
N GLU A 23 2.85 14.79 0.49
CA GLU A 23 2.81 15.24 1.87
C GLU A 23 1.79 14.39 2.65
N LYS A 24 2.27 13.72 3.69
CA LYS A 24 1.47 12.85 4.54
C LYS A 24 1.47 13.39 5.96
N SER A 25 0.31 13.37 6.60
CA SER A 25 0.19 13.66 8.02
C SER A 25 1.10 12.73 8.83
N LYS A 26 1.61 13.23 9.95
CA LYS A 26 2.45 12.45 10.86
C LYS A 26 1.72 11.17 11.26
N GLN A 27 2.39 10.02 11.10
CA GLN A 27 1.84 8.76 11.57
C GLN A 27 1.81 8.73 13.09
N LEU A 28 0.74 8.16 13.65
CA LEU A 28 0.65 7.90 15.09
C LEU A 28 1.78 6.95 15.49
N THR A 29 2.44 7.22 16.62
CA THR A 29 3.56 6.41 17.14
C THR A 29 3.21 5.76 18.48
N GLY A 30 3.98 4.74 18.86
CA GLY A 30 3.90 4.09 20.18
C GLY A 30 2.50 3.54 20.53
N ARG A 31 2.02 3.90 21.72
CA ARG A 31 0.73 3.43 22.28
C ARG A 31 -0.47 3.86 21.43
N ALA A 32 -0.43 5.06 20.86
CA ALA A 32 -1.52 5.56 20.03
C ALA A 32 -1.70 4.69 18.77
N ARG A 33 -0.60 4.30 18.12
CA ARG A 33 -0.62 3.39 16.97
C ARG A 33 -1.16 2.01 17.33
N ARG A 34 -0.78 1.48 18.50
CA ARG A 34 -1.27 0.17 18.98
C ARG A 34 -2.77 0.20 19.26
N ARG A 35 -3.29 1.29 19.84
CA ARG A 35 -4.73 1.48 20.05
C ARG A 35 -5.50 1.48 18.73
N GLU A 36 -5.01 2.22 17.75
CA GLU A 36 -5.62 2.29 16.42
C GLU A 36 -5.59 0.92 15.70
N GLN A 37 -4.46 0.21 15.77
CA GLN A 37 -4.35 -1.14 15.20
C GLN A 37 -5.30 -2.14 15.86
N TYR A 38 -5.45 -2.08 17.18
CA TYR A 38 -6.38 -2.96 17.90
C TYR A 38 -7.83 -2.69 17.49
N ALA A 39 -8.23 -1.42 17.47
CA ALA A 39 -9.56 -1.02 17.05
C ALA A 39 -9.86 -1.49 15.60
N LYS A 40 -8.93 -1.24 14.67
CA LYS A 40 -9.06 -1.65 13.27
C LYS A 40 -9.12 -3.17 13.08
N ARG A 41 -8.40 -3.95 13.90
CA ARG A 41 -8.29 -5.42 13.70
C ARG A 41 -9.33 -6.23 14.43
N PHE A 42 -9.78 -5.78 15.60
CA PHE A 42 -10.57 -6.61 16.51
C PHE A 42 -11.95 -6.03 16.82
N THR A 43 -12.10 -4.70 16.89
CA THR A 43 -13.41 -4.11 17.23
C THR A 43 -14.22 -3.78 15.98
N GLN A 44 -13.59 -3.20 14.96
CA GLN A 44 -14.29 -2.74 13.74
C GLN A 44 -14.60 -3.88 12.75
N THR A 45 -13.70 -4.85 12.58
CA THR A 45 -13.88 -5.98 11.66
C THR A 45 -14.89 -7.02 12.13
N VAL A 46 -15.18 -7.09 13.43
CA VAL A 46 -16.16 -8.01 14.01
C VAL A 46 -17.60 -7.50 13.78
N ALA A 47 -17.77 -6.19 13.59
CA ALA A 47 -19.07 -5.57 13.31
C ALA A 47 -19.47 -5.59 11.82
N SER A 48 -18.54 -5.83 10.91
CA SER A 48 -18.81 -5.92 9.46
C SER A 48 -19.27 -7.33 9.09
N GLY A 49 -20.56 -7.58 9.28
CA GLY A 49 -21.26 -8.86 9.40
C GLY A 49 -21.29 -9.85 8.22
N ASP A 50 -20.28 -9.90 7.34
CA ASP A 50 -20.32 -10.76 6.14
C ASP A 50 -19.63 -12.14 6.32
N GLY A 51 -19.29 -12.53 7.55
CA GLY A 51 -18.69 -13.84 7.89
C GLY A 51 -17.27 -14.08 7.37
N ILE A 52 -16.81 -13.34 6.36
CA ILE A 52 -15.49 -13.46 5.74
C ILE A 52 -14.62 -12.28 6.16
N ARG A 53 -13.62 -12.52 7.01
CA ARG A 53 -12.62 -11.51 7.39
C ARG A 53 -11.75 -11.16 6.16
N ARG A 54 -12.07 -10.04 5.50
CA ARG A 54 -11.27 -9.53 4.37
C ARG A 54 -9.88 -9.10 4.86
N GLY A 55 -8.88 -9.30 4.00
CA GLY A 55 -7.51 -8.93 4.31
C GLY A 55 -7.34 -7.40 4.50
N PRO A 56 -6.43 -6.96 5.39
CA PRO A 56 -6.30 -5.56 5.78
C PRO A 56 -5.84 -4.60 4.67
N ASN A 57 -5.34 -5.14 3.55
CA ASN A 57 -4.92 -4.38 2.37
C ASN A 57 -5.58 -4.97 1.11
N SER A 58 -6.86 -5.29 1.19
CA SER A 58 -7.61 -5.82 0.07
C SER A 58 -8.15 -4.67 -0.79
N ASN A 59 -7.77 -4.65 -2.07
CA ASN A 59 -8.08 -3.55 -3.00
C ASN A 59 -9.39 -3.76 -3.78
N TYR A 60 -10.20 -4.77 -3.44
CA TYR A 60 -11.40 -5.15 -4.20
C TYR A 60 -12.45 -4.03 -4.36
N LEU A 61 -12.47 -3.06 -3.44
CA LEU A 61 -13.42 -1.94 -3.41
C LEU A 61 -12.83 -0.63 -3.96
N ARG A 62 -11.57 -0.62 -4.39
CA ARG A 62 -11.01 0.57 -5.05
C ARG A 62 -11.52 0.56 -6.49
N PRO A 63 -12.39 1.50 -6.92
CA PRO A 63 -12.71 1.60 -8.33
C PRO A 63 -11.38 1.78 -9.07
N ALA A 64 -11.17 1.04 -10.16
CA ALA A 64 -10.05 1.28 -11.05
C ALA A 64 -10.16 2.73 -11.50
N SER A 65 -9.34 3.61 -10.90
CA SER A 65 -9.23 4.98 -11.36
C SER A 65 -8.66 4.91 -12.78
N SER A 66 -9.48 5.33 -13.75
CA SER A 66 -9.07 5.73 -15.09
C SER A 66 -7.80 6.58 -15.06
#